data_AF-A0A846ZT98-F1
#
_entry.id   AF-A0A846ZT98-F1
#
_cell.length_a   1.000
_cell.length_b   1.000
_cell.length_c   1.000
_cell.angle_alpha   90.00
_cell.angle_beta   90.00
_cell.angle_gamma   90.00
#
_symmetry.space_group_name_H-M   'P 1'
#
loop_
_entity.id
_entity.type
_entity.pdbx_description
1 polymer ?
#
loop_
_entity_poly.entity_id
_entity_poly.type
_entity_poly.pdbx_seq_one_letter_code
_entity_poly.pdbx_strand_id
1 'polypeptide(L)'
;MNYRSYNDNELIYMIRENDDDAMKSMYIKYSPIVKSFAKKYFYQAQQVGLEIEDLIQEGMIGLCNATYSFNQERDNLFYTYALVSIKRTMIKAINYNNTKKKQILNKAISYEETVCQNLTIMEMIADSKLVDPLQVVNINDFCTQLIIFMNKLSFIQSQIFELKLNGFKHREISKLLELKEKTIDNACVAIRKKLRLQNFVYLSQ
;
A
#
# COMPACT_ATOMS: atom_id res chain seq x y z
N MET A 1 -24.80 -41.57 16.83
CA MET A 1 -26.16 -41.90 16.35
C MET A 1 -26.26 -41.57 14.85
N ASN A 2 -27.16 -42.21 14.09
CA ASN A 2 -27.36 -41.90 12.67
C ASN A 2 -28.36 -40.76 12.53
N TYR A 3 -27.88 -39.52 12.50
CA TYR A 3 -28.73 -38.33 12.51
C TYR A 3 -29.37 -37.98 11.15
N ARG A 4 -29.23 -38.85 10.12
CA ARG A 4 -29.79 -38.60 8.77
C ARG A 4 -31.32 -38.53 8.74
N SER A 5 -32.00 -39.03 9.77
CA SER A 5 -33.46 -39.05 9.88
C SER A 5 -34.07 -37.86 10.63
N TYR A 6 -33.26 -37.00 11.25
CA TYR A 6 -33.77 -35.88 12.05
C TYR A 6 -34.17 -34.69 11.16
N ASN A 7 -35.26 -34.04 11.55
CA ASN A 7 -35.70 -32.80 10.93
C ASN A 7 -34.75 -31.66 11.32
N ASP A 8 -34.67 -30.61 10.49
CA ASP A 8 -33.80 -29.46 10.73
C ASP A 8 -34.10 -28.79 12.07
N ASN A 9 -35.38 -28.68 12.44
CA ASN A 9 -35.79 -28.08 13.71
C ASN A 9 -35.30 -28.88 14.93
N GLU A 10 -35.30 -30.22 14.84
CA GLU A 10 -34.80 -31.08 15.92
C GLU A 10 -33.29 -30.93 16.09
N LEU A 11 -32.56 -30.91 14.97
CA LEU A 11 -31.12 -30.68 14.99
C LEU A 11 -30.79 -29.29 15.57
N ILE A 12 -31.56 -28.25 15.22
CA ILE A 12 -31.36 -26.90 15.77
C ILE A 12 -31.59 -26.88 17.28
N TYR A 13 -32.63 -27.56 17.77
CA TYR A 13 -32.88 -27.68 19.20
C TYR A 13 -31.69 -28.32 19.92
N MET A 14 -31.20 -29.46 19.43
CA MET A 14 -30.03 -30.15 20.01
C MET A 14 -28.76 -29.29 19.96
N ILE A 15 -28.54 -28.57 18.87
CA ILE A 15 -27.39 -27.64 18.73
C ILE A 15 -27.44 -26.54 19.80
N ARG A 16 -28.64 -26.02 20.12
CA ARG A 16 -28.81 -24.98 21.16
C ARG A 16 -28.58 -25.51 22.56
N GLU A 17 -28.82 -26.80 22.78
CA GLU A 17 -28.46 -27.51 24.01
C GLU A 17 -26.97 -27.93 24.05
N ASN A 18 -26.14 -27.41 23.13
CA ASN A 18 -24.71 -27.68 23.00
C ASN A 18 -24.35 -29.13 22.62
N ASP A 19 -25.19 -29.79 21.80
CA ASP A 19 -24.84 -31.08 21.19
C ASP A 19 -23.96 -30.89 19.94
N ASP A 20 -22.66 -31.17 20.08
CA ASP A 20 -21.68 -31.10 19.00
C ASP A 20 -21.95 -32.11 17.86
N ASP A 21 -22.52 -33.28 18.17
CA ASP A 21 -22.82 -34.30 17.17
C ASP A 21 -24.04 -33.91 16.31
N ALA A 22 -24.99 -33.17 16.89
CA ALA A 22 -26.06 -32.54 16.12
C ALA A 22 -25.52 -31.49 15.15
N MET A 23 -24.54 -30.68 15.56
CA MET A 23 -23.89 -29.70 14.67
C MET A 23 -23.14 -30.39 13.51
N LYS A 24 -22.35 -31.43 13.80
CA LYS A 24 -21.67 -32.22 12.75
C LYS A 24 -22.68 -32.79 11.74
N SER A 25 -23.83 -33.25 12.22
CA SER A 25 -24.90 -33.79 11.38
C SER A 25 -25.52 -32.72 10.49
N MET A 26 -25.73 -31.51 11.02
CA MET A 26 -26.16 -30.34 10.25
C MET A 26 -25.14 -29.98 9.15
N TYR A 27 -23.84 -29.96 9.46
CA TYR A 27 -22.79 -29.72 8.48
C TYR A 27 -22.78 -30.77 7.36
N ILE A 28 -22.89 -32.06 7.68
CA ILE A 28 -22.96 -33.13 6.68
C ILE A 28 -24.18 -32.96 5.78
N LYS A 29 -25.35 -32.66 6.37
CA LYS A 29 -26.62 -32.48 5.66
C LYS A 29 -26.58 -31.33 4.64
N TYR A 30 -25.97 -30.20 5.01
CA TYR A 30 -25.92 -29.00 4.17
C TYR A 30 -24.63 -28.86 3.34
N SER A 31 -23.62 -29.70 3.55
CA SER A 31 -22.35 -29.68 2.80
C SER A 31 -22.54 -29.70 1.27
N PRO A 32 -23.45 -30.48 0.67
CA PRO A 32 -23.66 -30.46 -0.78
C PRO A 32 -24.08 -29.10 -1.33
N ILE A 33 -25.00 -28.41 -0.63
CA ILE A 33 -25.48 -27.10 -1.08
C ILE A 33 -24.47 -25.99 -0.83
N VAL A 34 -23.71 -26.06 0.28
CA VAL A 34 -22.57 -25.16 0.53
C VAL A 34 -21.54 -25.29 -0.58
N LYS A 35 -21.15 -26.52 -0.95
CA LYS A 35 -20.22 -26.78 -2.06
C LYS A 35 -20.76 -26.30 -3.41
N SER A 36 -22.06 -26.46 -3.64
CA SER A 36 -22.73 -25.96 -4.86
C SER A 36 -22.64 -24.43 -4.94
N PHE A 37 -22.90 -23.72 -3.84
CA PHE A 37 -22.76 -22.27 -3.79
C PHE A 37 -21.30 -21.82 -3.90
N ALA A 38 -20.36 -22.49 -3.26
CA ALA A 38 -18.94 -22.21 -3.41
C ALA A 38 -18.52 -22.27 -4.89
N LYS A 39 -18.88 -23.33 -5.61
CA LYS A 39 -18.64 -23.44 -7.06
C LYS A 39 -19.29 -22.32 -7.86
N LYS A 40 -20.52 -21.93 -7.52
CA LYS A 40 -21.24 -20.84 -8.19
C LYS A 40 -20.54 -19.48 -8.04
N TYR A 41 -19.96 -19.19 -6.87
CA TYR A 41 -19.27 -17.92 -6.62
C TYR A 41 -17.75 -17.99 -6.86
N PHE A 42 -17.22 -19.17 -7.20
CA PHE A 42 -15.77 -19.39 -7.31
C PHE A 42 -15.09 -18.47 -8.32
N TYR A 43 -15.70 -18.25 -9.49
CA TYR A 43 -15.15 -17.31 -10.48
C TYR A 43 -14.95 -15.90 -9.90
N GLN A 44 -15.89 -15.41 -9.08
CA GLN A 44 -15.80 -14.08 -8.46
C GLN A 44 -14.75 -14.06 -7.33
N ALA A 45 -14.66 -15.14 -6.57
CA ALA A 45 -13.68 -15.31 -5.50
C ALA A 45 -12.24 -15.36 -6.04
N GLN A 46 -11.99 -16.06 -7.15
CA GLN A 46 -10.67 -16.17 -7.74
C GLN A 46 -10.10 -14.81 -8.17
N GLN A 47 -10.95 -13.90 -8.66
CA GLN A 47 -10.53 -12.53 -9.05
C GLN A 47 -10.03 -11.70 -7.87
N VAL A 48 -10.35 -12.11 -6.64
CA VAL A 48 -9.94 -11.44 -5.41
C VAL A 48 -8.98 -12.29 -4.58
N GLY A 49 -8.38 -13.34 -5.19
CA GLY A 49 -7.38 -14.19 -4.57
C GLY A 49 -7.91 -15.19 -3.54
N LEU A 50 -9.20 -15.51 -3.59
CA LEU A 50 -9.80 -16.52 -2.69
C LEU A 50 -9.87 -17.89 -3.37
N GLU A 51 -9.61 -18.93 -2.58
CA GLU A 51 -9.70 -20.34 -2.99
C GLU A 51 -11.14 -20.87 -2.82
N ILE A 52 -11.41 -22.05 -3.40
CA ILE A 52 -12.74 -22.66 -3.27
C ILE A 52 -12.98 -23.15 -1.84
N GLU A 53 -11.92 -23.59 -1.16
CA GLU A 53 -11.90 -23.97 0.24
C GLU A 53 -12.33 -22.80 1.14
N ASP A 54 -11.85 -21.58 0.86
CA ASP A 54 -12.24 -20.37 1.60
C ASP A 54 -13.75 -20.12 1.52
N LEU A 55 -14.32 -20.24 0.31
CA LEU A 55 -15.76 -20.10 0.12
C LEU A 55 -16.55 -21.18 0.85
N ILE A 56 -16.08 -22.42 0.84
CA ILE A 56 -16.73 -23.51 1.58
C ILE A 56 -16.73 -23.19 3.08
N GLN A 57 -15.60 -22.73 3.63
CA GLN A 57 -15.52 -22.35 5.04
C GLN A 57 -16.47 -21.21 5.40
N GLU A 58 -16.49 -20.14 4.60
CA GLU A 58 -17.42 -19.01 4.80
C GLU A 58 -18.88 -19.43 4.71
N GLY A 59 -19.20 -20.39 3.84
CA GLY A 59 -20.52 -21.01 3.78
C GLY A 59 -20.88 -21.79 5.03
N MET A 60 -19.95 -22.60 5.55
CA MET A 60 -20.14 -23.35 6.80
C MET A 60 -20.32 -22.41 7.99
N ILE A 61 -19.56 -21.31 8.05
CA ILE A 61 -19.75 -20.25 9.05
C ILE A 61 -21.15 -19.64 8.93
N GLY A 62 -21.62 -19.36 7.70
CA GLY A 62 -22.97 -18.86 7.45
C GLY A 62 -24.07 -19.82 7.91
N LEU A 63 -23.88 -21.13 7.72
CA LEU A 63 -24.78 -22.17 8.20
C LEU A 63 -24.77 -22.25 9.74
N CYS A 64 -23.60 -22.25 10.36
CA CYS A 64 -23.45 -22.25 11.82
C CYS A 64 -24.17 -21.04 12.44
N ASN A 65 -23.94 -19.84 11.89
CA ASN A 65 -24.65 -18.65 12.36
C ASN A 65 -26.17 -18.77 12.16
N ALA A 66 -26.63 -19.45 11.11
CA ALA A 66 -28.05 -19.64 10.85
C ALA A 66 -28.72 -20.50 11.92
N THR A 67 -28.06 -21.55 12.44
CA THR A 67 -28.65 -22.43 13.47
C THR A 67 -28.93 -21.66 14.78
N TYR A 68 -28.03 -20.74 15.15
CA TYR A 68 -28.20 -19.90 16.34
C TYR A 68 -29.20 -18.75 16.15
N SER A 69 -29.28 -18.18 14.95
CA SER A 69 -30.10 -16.97 14.69
C SER A 69 -31.49 -17.23 14.11
N PHE A 70 -31.79 -18.46 13.69
CA PHE A 70 -33.09 -18.83 13.14
C PHE A 70 -34.21 -18.71 14.19
N ASN A 71 -35.31 -18.05 13.85
CA ASN A 71 -36.51 -18.02 14.68
C ASN A 71 -37.62 -18.85 14.01
N GLN A 72 -38.03 -19.93 14.67
CA GLN A 72 -39.05 -20.86 14.20
C GLN A 72 -40.48 -20.29 14.25
N GLU A 73 -40.71 -19.22 15.02
CA GLU A 73 -42.00 -18.50 15.06
C GLU A 73 -42.27 -17.67 13.79
N ARG A 74 -41.27 -17.55 12.90
CA ARG A 74 -41.43 -16.89 11.60
C ARG A 74 -41.85 -17.93 10.56
N ASP A 75 -42.75 -17.56 9.64
CA ASP A 75 -43.27 -18.42 8.56
C ASP A 75 -42.22 -18.73 7.46
N ASN A 76 -41.06 -19.28 7.83
CA ASN A 76 -40.03 -19.69 6.90
C ASN A 76 -39.37 -20.98 7.35
N LEU A 77 -39.19 -21.92 6.40
CA LEU A 77 -38.39 -23.12 6.63
C LEU A 77 -36.93 -22.74 6.94
N PHE A 78 -36.31 -23.47 7.88
CA PHE A 78 -34.89 -23.28 8.19
C PHE A 78 -34.01 -23.38 6.95
N TYR A 79 -34.30 -24.32 6.06
CA TYR A 79 -33.61 -24.47 4.78
C TYR A 79 -33.51 -23.14 4.02
N THR A 80 -34.63 -22.46 3.83
CA THR A 80 -34.67 -21.15 3.14
C THR A 80 -33.81 -20.11 3.84
N TYR A 81 -33.88 -20.05 5.18
CA TYR A 81 -33.09 -19.12 5.98
C TYR A 81 -31.58 -19.42 5.90
N ALA A 82 -31.20 -20.68 6.02
CA ALA A 82 -29.82 -21.15 5.93
C ALA A 82 -29.20 -20.81 4.57
N LEU A 83 -29.93 -21.04 3.46
CA LEU A 83 -29.44 -20.68 2.11
C LEU A 83 -29.11 -19.19 1.98
N VAL A 84 -29.96 -18.32 2.56
CA VAL A 84 -29.71 -16.88 2.55
C VAL A 84 -28.48 -16.54 3.37
N SER A 85 -28.32 -17.14 4.55
CA SER A 85 -27.17 -16.92 5.42
C SER A 85 -25.86 -17.36 4.78
N ILE A 86 -25.81 -18.60 4.26
CA ILE A 86 -24.65 -19.19 3.55
C ILE A 86 -24.23 -18.29 2.39
N LYS A 87 -25.18 -17.91 1.54
CA LYS A 87 -24.90 -17.04 0.40
C LYS A 87 -24.36 -15.68 0.86
N ARG A 88 -24.95 -15.10 1.91
CA ARG A 88 -24.58 -13.78 2.42
C ARG A 88 -23.16 -13.77 2.98
N THR A 89 -22.73 -14.79 3.73
CA THR A 89 -21.37 -14.85 4.28
C THR A 89 -20.32 -15.00 3.18
N MET A 90 -20.54 -15.89 2.22
CA MET A 90 -19.66 -16.03 1.04
C MET A 90 -19.49 -14.70 0.29
N ILE A 91 -20.59 -14.00 -0.02
CA ILE A 91 -20.54 -12.71 -0.72
C ILE A 91 -19.82 -11.65 0.11
N LYS A 92 -20.03 -11.63 1.44
CA LYS A 92 -19.31 -10.72 2.34
C LYS A 92 -17.80 -10.96 2.29
N ALA A 93 -17.36 -12.21 2.28
CA ALA A 93 -15.94 -12.56 2.19
C ALA A 93 -15.31 -12.10 0.86
N ILE A 94 -16.03 -12.30 -0.26
CA ILE A 94 -15.59 -11.79 -1.58
C ILE A 94 -15.47 -10.26 -1.55
N ASN A 95 -16.50 -9.58 -1.06
CA ASN A 95 -16.50 -8.11 -1.01
C ASN A 95 -15.40 -7.55 -0.10
N TYR A 96 -15.11 -8.23 1.02
CA TYR A 96 -14.03 -7.86 1.92
C TYR A 96 -12.65 -7.96 1.24
N ASN A 97 -12.41 -9.02 0.46
CA ASN A 97 -11.17 -9.20 -0.29
C ASN A 97 -11.10 -8.31 -1.55
N ASN A 98 -12.23 -7.77 -2.02
CA ASN A 98 -12.27 -6.78 -3.09
C ASN A 98 -12.03 -5.32 -2.62
N THR A 99 -11.71 -5.09 -1.35
CA THR A 99 -11.49 -3.73 -0.84
C THR A 99 -10.20 -3.11 -1.40
N LYS A 100 -10.15 -1.77 -1.55
CA LYS A 100 -8.99 -1.05 -2.14
C LYS A 100 -7.64 -1.44 -1.52
N LYS A 101 -7.58 -1.66 -0.20
CA LYS A 101 -6.37 -2.08 0.51
C LYS A 101 -5.91 -3.48 0.07
N LYS A 102 -6.85 -4.42 -0.10
CA LYS A 102 -6.58 -5.79 -0.52
C LYS A 102 -6.32 -5.90 -2.02
N GLN A 103 -6.96 -5.05 -2.84
CA GLN A 103 -6.69 -4.96 -4.27
C GLN A 103 -5.22 -4.64 -4.60
N ILE A 104 -4.52 -3.86 -3.78
CA ILE A 104 -3.09 -3.58 -3.97
C ILE A 104 -2.28 -4.88 -3.84
N LEU A 105 -2.59 -5.71 -2.84
CA LEU A 105 -1.94 -7.00 -2.63
C LEU A 105 -2.32 -8.00 -3.73
N ASN A 106 -3.60 -8.04 -4.11
CA ASN A 106 -4.09 -8.94 -5.16
C ASN A 106 -3.54 -8.62 -6.56
N LYS A 107 -3.04 -7.40 -6.76
CA LYS A 107 -2.38 -6.95 -8.01
C LYS A 107 -0.86 -6.91 -7.89
N ALA A 108 -0.30 -7.29 -6.74
CA ALA A 108 1.14 -7.33 -6.57
C ALA A 108 1.71 -8.40 -7.51
N ILE A 109 2.79 -8.06 -8.18
CA ILE A 109 3.51 -8.94 -9.09
C ILE A 109 4.69 -9.52 -8.31
N SER A 110 4.94 -10.82 -8.46
CA SER A 110 6.07 -11.48 -7.81
C SER A 110 7.38 -10.98 -8.41
N TYR A 111 8.37 -10.70 -7.55
CA TYR A 111 9.69 -10.25 -8.01
C TYR A 111 10.45 -11.35 -8.75
N GLU A 112 10.08 -12.60 -8.50
CA GLU A 112 10.64 -13.81 -9.09
C GLU A 112 10.01 -14.15 -10.46
N GLU A 113 8.96 -13.43 -10.88
CA GLU A 113 8.34 -13.64 -12.17
C GLU A 113 9.32 -13.26 -13.30
N THR A 114 9.55 -14.17 -14.25
CA THR A 114 10.46 -13.93 -15.38
C THR A 114 9.76 -13.16 -16.49
N VAL A 115 10.27 -12.00 -16.88
CA VAL A 115 9.61 -11.12 -17.87
C VAL A 115 10.31 -11.15 -19.22
N CYS A 116 11.65 -11.23 -19.25
CA CYS A 116 12.41 -11.20 -20.49
C CYS A 116 13.71 -11.98 -20.36
N GLN A 117 14.03 -12.85 -21.34
CA GLN A 117 15.33 -13.54 -21.44
C GLN A 117 15.79 -14.25 -20.15
N ASN A 118 14.86 -14.87 -19.42
CA ASN A 118 15.08 -15.52 -18.12
C ASN A 118 15.51 -14.57 -16.97
N LEU A 119 15.41 -13.26 -17.16
CA LEU A 119 15.59 -12.28 -16.09
C LEU A 119 14.28 -12.09 -15.32
N THR A 120 14.41 -12.07 -14.01
CA THR A 120 13.35 -11.79 -13.05
C THR A 120 13.04 -10.30 -13.00
N ILE A 121 11.84 -9.93 -12.52
CA ILE A 121 11.49 -8.52 -12.27
C ILE A 121 12.52 -7.85 -11.35
N MET A 122 13.00 -8.56 -10.33
CA MET A 122 14.03 -8.05 -9.41
C MET A 122 15.30 -7.60 -10.14
N GLU A 123 15.75 -8.38 -11.14
CA GLU A 123 16.97 -8.08 -11.90
C GLU A 123 16.80 -6.93 -12.88
N MET A 124 15.56 -6.62 -13.28
CA MET A 124 15.24 -5.51 -14.19
C MET A 124 15.00 -4.18 -13.46
N ILE A 125 14.68 -4.20 -12.17
CA ILE A 125 14.44 -2.98 -11.40
C ILE A 125 15.78 -2.31 -11.07
N ALA A 126 16.06 -1.20 -11.73
CA ALA A 126 17.22 -0.37 -11.40
C ALA A 126 17.05 0.26 -10.01
N ASP A 127 18.11 0.22 -9.20
CA ASP A 127 18.11 0.89 -7.90
C ASP A 127 18.12 2.41 -8.10
N SER A 128 17.01 3.06 -7.73
CA SER A 128 16.83 4.52 -7.80
C SER A 128 17.90 5.32 -7.04
N LYS A 129 18.71 4.68 -6.19
CA LYS A 129 19.77 5.30 -5.40
C LYS A 129 21.16 5.19 -6.03
N LEU A 130 21.32 4.48 -7.14
CA LEU A 130 22.58 4.48 -7.89
C LEU A 130 22.78 5.87 -8.50
N VAL A 131 23.54 6.72 -7.79
CA VAL A 131 24.01 7.99 -8.32
C VAL A 131 25.06 7.67 -9.38
N ASP A 132 24.80 8.08 -10.62
CA ASP A 132 25.73 7.96 -11.73
C ASP A 132 27.12 8.51 -11.32
N PRO A 133 28.21 7.73 -11.43
CA PRO A 133 29.56 8.19 -11.13
C PRO A 133 29.92 9.53 -11.79
N LEU A 134 29.40 9.82 -12.99
CA LEU A 134 29.58 11.10 -13.66
C LEU A 134 28.92 12.26 -12.88
N GLN A 135 27.74 12.03 -12.29
CA GLN A 135 27.09 13.03 -11.43
C GLN A 135 27.90 13.30 -10.16
N VAL A 136 28.52 12.28 -9.56
CA VAL A 136 29.38 12.44 -8.38
C VAL A 136 30.61 13.29 -8.70
N VAL A 137 31.27 13.03 -9.83
CA VAL A 137 32.42 13.83 -10.30
C VAL A 137 32.00 15.28 -10.55
N ASN A 138 30.87 15.51 -11.22
CA ASN A 138 30.35 16.85 -11.47
C ASN A 138 30.07 17.64 -10.17
N ILE A 139 29.56 16.98 -9.13
CA ILE A 139 29.34 17.62 -7.82
C ILE A 139 30.67 18.03 -7.18
N ASN A 140 31.68 17.16 -7.23
CA ASN A 140 32.98 17.45 -6.62
C ASN A 140 33.71 18.60 -7.36
N ASP A 141 33.65 18.62 -8.69
CA ASP A 141 34.16 19.72 -9.50
C ASP A 141 33.42 21.04 -9.20
N PHE A 142 32.09 20.99 -9.09
CA PHE A 142 31.28 22.15 -8.70
C PHE A 142 31.66 22.69 -7.31
N CYS A 143 31.83 21.81 -6.32
CA CYS A 143 32.28 22.18 -4.98
C CYS A 143 33.66 22.86 -5.02
N THR A 144 34.60 22.31 -5.80
CA THR A 144 35.95 22.89 -5.97
C THR A 144 35.86 24.29 -6.59
N GLN A 145 35.03 24.47 -7.63
CA GLN A 145 34.81 25.76 -8.27
C GLN A 145 34.16 26.77 -7.31
N LEU A 146 33.20 26.35 -6.47
CA LEU A 146 32.60 27.20 -5.45
C LEU A 146 33.65 27.67 -4.42
N ILE A 147 34.53 26.80 -3.96
CA ILE A 147 35.61 27.16 -3.02
C ILE A 147 36.55 28.18 -3.67
N ILE A 148 36.98 27.95 -4.91
CA ILE A 148 37.82 28.89 -5.67
C ILE A 148 37.12 30.24 -5.84
N PHE A 149 35.80 30.24 -6.08
CA PHE A 149 35.02 31.47 -6.20
C PHE A 149 34.93 32.22 -4.87
N MET A 150 34.66 31.54 -3.76
CA MET A 150 34.60 32.14 -2.42
C MET A 150 35.91 32.82 -2.05
N ASN A 151 37.05 32.22 -2.40
CA ASN A 151 38.38 32.79 -2.16
C ASN A 151 38.67 34.07 -2.98
N LYS A 152 37.89 34.38 -4.04
CA LYS A 152 38.00 35.62 -4.84
C LYS A 152 37.07 36.74 -4.34
N LEU A 153 36.21 36.45 -3.35
CA LEU A 153 35.36 37.44 -2.71
C LEU A 153 36.14 38.14 -1.60
N SER A 154 35.75 39.39 -1.29
CA SER A 154 36.24 39.99 -0.04
C SER A 154 35.65 39.25 1.16
N PHE A 155 36.27 39.34 2.32
CA PHE A 155 35.82 38.68 3.55
C PHE A 155 34.31 38.87 3.81
N ILE A 156 33.84 40.13 3.74
CA ILE A 156 32.41 40.47 3.92
C ILE A 156 31.54 39.88 2.81
N GLN A 157 32.00 39.88 1.56
CA GLN A 157 31.26 39.29 0.45
C GLN A 157 31.13 37.77 0.59
N SER A 158 32.18 37.10 1.07
CA SER A 158 32.18 35.65 1.30
C SER A 158 31.17 35.26 2.39
N GLN A 159 31.18 35.97 3.53
CA GLN A 159 30.20 35.77 4.61
C GLN A 159 28.76 35.97 4.14
N ILE A 160 28.49 37.04 3.37
CA ILE A 160 27.17 37.29 2.80
C ILE A 160 26.78 36.20 1.80
N PHE A 161 27.72 35.72 0.98
CA PHE A 161 27.47 34.66 0.00
C PHE A 161 27.15 33.32 0.67
N GLU A 162 27.87 32.94 1.71
CA GLU A 162 27.64 31.71 2.48
C GLU A 162 26.28 31.72 3.18
N LEU A 163 25.94 32.82 3.87
CA LEU A 163 24.61 32.99 4.46
C LEU A 163 23.50 32.96 3.40
N LYS A 164 23.79 33.43 2.18
CA LYS A 164 22.86 33.33 1.06
C LYS A 164 22.68 31.93 0.52
N LEU A 165 23.75 31.14 0.43
CA LEU A 165 23.68 29.73 0.05
C LEU A 165 22.84 28.93 1.07
N ASN A 166 22.95 29.28 2.34
CA ASN A 166 22.15 28.68 3.42
C ASN A 166 20.70 29.22 3.52
N GLY A 167 20.27 30.06 2.57
CA GLY A 167 18.87 30.48 2.45
C GLY A 167 18.44 31.68 3.32
N PHE A 168 19.37 32.37 3.99
CA PHE A 168 19.03 33.51 4.84
C PHE A 168 18.52 34.73 4.05
N LYS A 169 17.55 35.45 4.64
CA LYS A 169 16.96 36.68 4.08
C LYS A 169 17.85 37.89 4.37
N HIS A 170 17.72 38.97 3.59
CA HIS A 170 18.59 40.16 3.72
C HIS A 170 18.51 40.79 5.12
N ARG A 171 17.31 40.82 5.71
CA ARG A 171 17.09 41.32 7.07
C ARG A 171 17.79 40.47 8.14
N GLU A 172 17.86 39.17 7.94
CA GLU A 172 18.52 38.24 8.88
C GLU A 172 20.03 38.42 8.80
N ILE A 173 20.59 38.50 7.58
CA ILE A 173 22.01 38.76 7.34
C ILE A 173 22.43 40.13 7.91
N SER A 174 21.59 41.15 7.76
CA SER A 174 21.78 42.51 8.32
C SER A 174 21.94 42.50 9.82
N LYS A 175 21.08 41.75 10.52
CA LYS A 175 21.16 41.58 11.96
C LYS A 175 22.38 40.77 12.39
N LEU A 176 22.69 39.71 11.65
CA LEU A 176 23.74 38.75 12.02
C LEU A 176 25.16 39.30 11.83
N LEU A 177 25.36 40.13 10.81
CA LEU A 177 26.65 40.77 10.50
C LEU A 177 26.74 42.22 11.00
N GLU A 178 25.67 42.75 11.61
CA GLU A 178 25.56 44.16 12.02
C GLU A 178 25.84 45.17 10.89
N LEU A 179 25.43 44.81 9.66
CA LEU A 179 25.63 45.62 8.46
C LEU A 179 24.32 46.23 7.99
N LYS A 180 24.39 47.42 7.37
CA LYS A 180 23.22 48.04 6.72
C LYS A 180 22.71 47.16 5.58
N GLU A 181 21.38 47.07 5.42
CA GLU A 181 20.74 46.31 4.33
C GLU A 181 21.27 46.71 2.94
N LYS A 182 21.52 48.00 2.72
CA LYS A 182 22.10 48.51 1.47
C LYS A 182 23.49 47.92 1.17
N THR A 183 24.29 47.63 2.19
CA THR A 183 25.61 47.00 2.02
C THR A 183 25.47 45.55 1.55
N ILE A 184 24.46 44.84 2.02
CA ILE A 184 24.15 43.46 1.62
C ILE A 184 23.67 43.42 0.18
N ASP A 185 22.75 44.31 -0.20
CA ASP A 185 22.27 44.41 -1.59
C ASP A 185 23.43 44.70 -2.55
N ASN A 186 24.29 45.66 -2.20
CA ASN A 186 25.47 45.99 -2.99
C ASN A 186 26.44 44.79 -3.11
N ALA A 187 26.66 44.05 -2.02
CA ALA A 187 27.46 42.84 -2.03
C ALA A 187 26.85 41.77 -2.95
N CYS A 188 25.53 41.51 -2.86
CA CYS A 188 24.83 40.56 -3.73
C CYS A 188 24.87 40.97 -5.21
N VAL A 189 24.81 42.26 -5.53
CA VAL A 189 24.97 42.77 -6.90
C VAL A 189 26.41 42.52 -7.39
N ALA A 190 27.42 42.85 -6.59
CA ALA A 190 28.82 42.65 -6.92
C ALA A 190 29.17 41.16 -7.11
N ILE A 191 28.68 40.28 -6.23
CA ILE A 191 28.83 38.83 -6.30
C ILE A 191 28.21 38.29 -7.59
N ARG A 192 26.97 38.69 -7.92
CA ARG A 192 26.30 38.29 -9.18
C ARG A 192 27.09 38.74 -10.42
N LYS A 193 27.68 39.94 -10.39
CA LYS A 193 28.54 40.42 -11.48
C LYS A 193 29.82 39.58 -11.62
N LYS A 194 30.47 39.23 -10.51
CA LYS A 194 31.66 38.35 -10.49
C LYS A 194 31.34 36.93 -10.99
N LEU A 195 30.19 36.36 -10.60
CA LEU A 195 29.71 35.06 -11.08
C LEU A 195 29.50 35.05 -12.61
N ARG A 196 28.85 36.08 -13.15
CA ARG A 196 28.65 36.19 -14.61
C ARG A 196 29.96 36.26 -15.38
N LEU A 197 30.96 36.99 -14.86
CA LEU A 197 32.27 37.10 -15.51
C LEU A 197 33.05 35.77 -15.50
N GLN A 198 32.85 34.90 -14.50
CA GLN A 198 33.46 33.57 -14.49
C GLN A 198 32.76 32.58 -15.43
N ASN A 199 31.43 32.63 -15.52
CA ASN A 199 30.67 31.74 -16.42
C ASN A 199 30.91 32.04 -17.91
N PHE A 200 31.39 33.23 -18.28
CA PHE A 200 31.76 33.55 -19.67
C PHE A 200 33.02 32.82 -20.18
N VAL A 201 33.81 32.21 -19.29
CA VAL A 201 35.04 31.48 -19.68
C VAL A 201 34.74 30.04 -20.14
N TYR A 202 33.57 29.49 -19.80
CA TYR A 202 33.21 28.09 -20.09
C TYR A 202 32.17 27.93 -21.22
N LEU A 203 31.73 29.01 -21.88
CA LEU A 203 30.83 28.98 -23.04
C LEU A 203 31.54 29.25 -24.37
N SER A 204 32.89 29.23 -24.38
CA SER A 204 33.73 29.45 -25.56
C SER A 204 34.64 28.26 -25.89
N GLN A 205 34.24 27.04 -25.53
CA GLN A 205 34.81 25.79 -26.03
C GLN A 205 33.70 24.90 -26.58
#